data_AF-A0A1H9STN5-F1
#
_entry.id   AF-A0A1H9STN5-F1
#
_cell.length_a   1.000
_cell.length_b   1.000
_cell.length_c   1.000
_cell.angle_alpha   90.00
_cell.angle_beta   90.00
_cell.angle_gamma   90.00
#
_symmetry.space_group_name_H-M   'P 1'
#
loop_
_entity.id
_entity.type
_entity.pdbx_description
1 polymer ?
#
loop_
_entity_poly.entity_id
_entity_poly.type
_entity_poly.pdbx_seq_one_letter_code
_entity_poly.pdbx_strand_id
1 'polypeptide(L)'
;MPINEIVLRYQTTKCEKAFCEIYEYIYEGGFGIVSTFSRRYKLDELDVESMINEKLLDIATKFDGQGKFKNAVYSAIKFGCIDLARKRTLRDNRTTEVMYEDDDGILNEVYEIIEVAPTTEDDEIKGIKKRDQRQLVTFLLSNANELTLTSASAFIETDSYRKAAKQIGTTDKTVKSRIRNLSKHYDESIYGSYYDYFTAPTVHVG
;
A
#
# COMPACT_ATOMS: atom_id res chain seq x y z
N MET A 1 6.14 38.83 -1.05
CA MET A 1 4.89 38.66 -0.29
C MET A 1 4.94 37.27 0.37
N PRO A 2 4.55 37.11 1.65
CA PRO A 2 4.52 35.79 2.27
C PRO A 2 3.52 34.89 1.52
N ILE A 3 3.87 33.62 1.33
CA ILE A 3 3.08 32.67 0.52
C ILE A 3 1.62 32.58 0.96
N ASN A 4 1.35 32.67 2.27
CA ASN A 4 0.00 32.62 2.81
C ASN A 4 -0.89 33.77 2.30
N GLU A 5 -0.35 34.98 2.15
CA GLU A 5 -1.09 36.12 1.59
C GLU A 5 -1.37 35.94 0.10
N ILE A 6 -0.44 35.36 -0.65
CA ILE A 6 -0.61 35.06 -2.09
C ILE A 6 -1.73 34.04 -2.27
N VAL A 7 -1.77 33.00 -1.44
CA VAL A 7 -2.81 31.97 -1.44
C VAL A 7 -4.19 32.57 -1.12
N LEU A 8 -4.30 33.40 -0.07
CA LEU A 8 -5.55 34.09 0.27
C LEU A 8 -6.02 35.04 -0.84
N ARG A 9 -5.08 35.75 -1.47
CA ARG A 9 -5.35 36.60 -2.63
C ARG A 9 -5.88 35.77 -3.81
N TYR A 10 -5.27 34.62 -4.09
CA TYR A 10 -5.76 33.70 -5.12
C TYR A 10 -7.16 33.18 -4.81
N GLN A 11 -7.45 32.82 -3.56
CA GLN A 11 -8.78 32.36 -3.16
C GLN A 11 -9.87 33.41 -3.39
N THR A 12 -9.55 34.67 -3.12
CA THR A 12 -10.48 35.80 -3.27
C THR A 12 -10.66 36.23 -4.72
N THR A 13 -9.55 36.35 -5.45
CA THR A 13 -9.55 36.97 -6.79
C THR A 13 -9.61 35.96 -7.93
N LYS A 14 -9.27 34.70 -7.67
CA LYS A 14 -9.00 33.65 -8.67
C LYS A 14 -8.05 34.11 -9.78
N CYS A 15 -7.17 35.05 -9.46
CA CYS A 15 -6.24 35.63 -10.42
C CYS A 15 -5.15 34.62 -10.80
N GLU A 16 -4.97 34.38 -12.10
CA GLU A 16 -3.95 33.47 -12.63
C GLU A 16 -2.53 33.85 -12.21
N LYS A 17 -2.20 35.15 -12.20
CA LYS A 17 -0.88 35.62 -11.74
C LYS A 17 -0.58 35.20 -10.30
N ALA A 18 -1.57 35.25 -9.42
CA ALA A 18 -1.40 34.80 -8.04
C ALA A 18 -1.20 33.29 -7.95
N PHE A 19 -1.80 32.51 -8.86
CA PHE A 19 -1.54 31.08 -8.95
C PHE A 19 -0.13 30.76 -9.48
N CYS A 20 0.34 31.49 -10.50
CA CYS A 20 1.71 31.33 -11.00
C CYS A 20 2.74 31.57 -9.89
N GLU A 21 2.56 32.60 -9.07
CA GLU A 21 3.44 32.85 -7.91
C GLU A 21 3.42 31.69 -6.89
N ILE A 22 2.26 31.05 -6.67
CA ILE A 22 2.14 29.86 -5.80
C ILE A 22 2.86 28.66 -6.43
N TYR A 23 2.71 28.50 -7.75
CA TYR A 23 3.33 27.43 -8.52
C TYR A 23 4.86 27.53 -8.47
N GLU A 24 5.41 28.69 -8.81
CA GLU A 24 6.83 29.00 -8.75
C GLU A 24 7.38 28.76 -7.34
N TYR A 25 6.67 29.21 -6.30
CA TYR A 25 7.10 28.99 -4.91
C TYR A 25 7.30 27.51 -4.53
N ILE A 26 6.49 26.60 -5.09
CA ILE A 26 6.61 25.16 -4.84
C ILE A 26 7.75 24.55 -5.66
N TYR A 27 7.89 24.95 -6.93
CA TYR A 27 8.85 24.36 -7.87
C TYR A 27 10.27 24.94 -7.75
N GLU A 28 10.43 26.22 -7.39
CA GLU A 28 11.74 26.85 -7.18
C GLU A 28 12.46 26.38 -5.91
N GLY A 29 11.76 25.68 -5.01
CA GLY A 29 12.24 25.25 -3.70
C GLY A 29 13.41 24.26 -3.65
N GLY A 30 14.10 23.99 -4.77
CA GLY A 30 15.48 23.52 -4.78
C GLY A 30 15.73 22.03 -5.01
N PHE A 31 14.71 21.20 -5.17
CA PHE A 31 14.89 19.80 -5.59
C PHE A 31 13.74 19.43 -6.50
N GLY A 32 14.02 18.78 -7.63
CA GLY A 32 13.01 18.28 -8.55
C GLY A 32 11.99 17.45 -7.79
N ILE A 33 10.88 18.10 -7.41
CA ILE A 33 9.88 17.51 -6.52
C ILE A 33 9.27 16.30 -7.21
N VAL A 34 9.01 16.43 -8.52
CA VAL A 34 8.57 15.36 -9.41
C VAL A 34 9.54 14.17 -9.34
N SER A 35 10.82 14.37 -9.64
CA SER A 35 11.80 13.28 -9.65
C SER A 35 12.03 12.66 -8.27
N THR A 36 11.94 13.45 -7.20
CA THR A 36 12.06 12.97 -5.81
C THR A 36 10.90 12.03 -5.45
N PHE A 37 9.67 12.42 -5.77
CA PHE A 37 8.48 11.62 -5.49
C PHE A 37 8.36 10.43 -6.45
N SER A 38 8.64 10.62 -7.74
CA SER A 38 8.70 9.53 -8.73
C SER A 38 9.65 8.43 -8.29
N ARG A 39 10.91 8.74 -7.96
CA ARG A 39 11.89 7.74 -7.50
C ARG A 39 11.47 7.07 -6.19
N ARG A 40 10.93 7.83 -5.25
CA ARG A 40 10.52 7.31 -3.94
C ARG A 40 9.36 6.31 -4.04
N TYR A 41 8.41 6.56 -4.93
CA TYR A 41 7.20 5.75 -5.08
C TYR A 41 7.22 4.83 -6.32
N LYS A 42 8.31 4.84 -7.11
CA LYS A 42 8.47 4.09 -8.36
C LYS A 42 7.34 4.38 -9.36
N LEU A 43 7.00 5.66 -9.51
CA LEU A 43 5.95 6.13 -10.41
C LEU A 43 6.56 6.85 -11.61
N ASP A 44 5.81 6.93 -12.71
CA ASP A 44 6.18 7.75 -13.86
C ASP A 44 6.23 9.24 -13.48
N GLU A 45 7.17 9.98 -14.05
CA GLU A 45 7.35 11.40 -13.72
C GLU A 45 6.17 12.26 -14.20
N LEU A 46 5.56 11.94 -15.35
CA LEU A 46 4.41 12.69 -15.88
C LEU A 46 3.16 12.47 -15.02
N ASP A 47 2.93 11.23 -14.56
CA ASP A 47 1.83 10.92 -13.64
C ASP A 47 1.98 11.68 -12.32
N VAL A 48 3.22 11.75 -11.80
CA VAL A 48 3.52 12.48 -10.57
C VAL A 48 3.34 13.99 -10.78
N GLU A 49 3.82 14.53 -11.89
CA GLU A 49 3.65 15.96 -12.21
C GLU A 49 2.18 16.35 -12.33
N SER A 50 1.39 15.58 -13.08
CA SER A 50 -0.05 15.81 -13.22
C SER A 50 -0.75 15.80 -11.86
N MET A 51 -0.44 14.82 -11.02
CA MET A 51 -1.00 14.73 -9.67
C MET A 51 -0.56 15.87 -8.75
N ILE A 52 0.69 16.32 -8.84
CA ILE A 52 1.16 17.50 -8.10
C ILE A 52 0.34 18.74 -8.50
N ASN A 53 0.12 18.94 -9.80
CA ASN A 53 -0.65 20.07 -10.32
C ASN A 53 -2.09 20.07 -9.79
N GLU A 54 -2.75 18.91 -9.80
CA GLU A 54 -4.09 18.74 -9.22
C GLU A 54 -4.12 19.05 -7.73
N LYS A 55 -3.18 18.50 -6.95
CA LYS A 55 -3.14 18.69 -5.49
C LYS A 55 -2.77 20.12 -5.11
N LEU A 56 -1.90 20.75 -5.87
CA LEU A 56 -1.52 22.14 -5.67
C LEU A 56 -2.73 23.06 -5.87
N LEU A 57 -3.48 22.85 -6.95
CA LEU A 57 -4.72 23.59 -7.21
C LEU A 57 -5.75 23.37 -6.11
N ASP A 58 -5.99 22.11 -5.72
CA ASP A 58 -6.94 21.76 -4.66
C ASP A 58 -6.60 22.46 -3.34
N ILE A 59 -5.34 22.39 -2.91
CA ILE A 59 -4.90 23.05 -1.66
C ILE A 59 -4.94 24.56 -1.80
N ALA A 60 -4.50 25.14 -2.91
CA ALA A 60 -4.57 26.58 -3.12
C ALA A 60 -6.00 27.12 -2.95
N THR A 61 -7.02 26.33 -3.31
CA THR A 61 -8.42 26.71 -3.12
C THR A 61 -8.96 26.50 -1.70
N LYS A 62 -8.43 25.53 -0.94
CA LYS A 62 -8.99 25.09 0.35
C LYS A 62 -8.16 25.48 1.58
N PHE A 63 -6.95 26.01 1.38
CA PHE A 63 -6.04 26.32 2.48
C PHE A 63 -6.66 27.36 3.43
N ASP A 64 -6.69 27.03 4.72
CA ASP A 64 -7.33 27.81 5.79
C ASP A 64 -6.40 28.86 6.43
N GLY A 65 -5.16 28.98 5.93
CA GLY A 65 -4.15 29.87 6.48
C GLY A 65 -3.44 29.32 7.73
N GLN A 66 -3.82 28.16 8.23
CA GLN A 66 -3.23 27.56 9.43
C GLN A 66 -1.97 26.75 9.08
N GLY A 67 -0.85 27.11 9.70
CA GLY A 67 0.42 26.43 9.50
C GLY A 67 1.18 26.81 8.22
N LYS A 68 2.10 25.95 7.80
CA LYS A 68 2.97 26.20 6.63
C LYS A 68 2.35 25.60 5.37
N PHE A 69 1.96 26.43 4.42
CA PHE A 69 1.38 26.01 3.13
C PHE A 69 2.18 24.90 2.45
N LYS A 70 3.51 25.06 2.41
CA LYS A 70 4.43 24.05 1.84
C LYS A 70 4.24 22.66 2.47
N ASN A 71 4.06 22.58 3.80
CA ASN A 71 3.87 21.29 4.47
C ASN A 71 2.53 20.64 4.10
N ALA A 72 1.46 21.44 3.95
CA ALA A 72 0.17 20.95 3.52
C ALA A 72 0.25 20.38 2.10
N VAL A 73 0.89 21.11 1.18
CA VAL A 73 1.12 20.68 -0.21
C VAL A 73 1.92 19.38 -0.26
N TYR A 74 3.07 19.31 0.42
CA TYR A 74 3.90 18.09 0.43
C TYR A 74 3.16 16.90 1.05
N SER A 75 2.31 17.11 2.05
CA SER A 75 1.52 16.05 2.65
C SER A 75 0.49 15.52 1.66
N ALA A 76 -0.23 16.39 0.95
CA ALA A 76 -1.19 15.94 -0.06
C ALA A 76 -0.53 15.27 -1.26
N ILE A 77 0.62 15.76 -1.73
CA ILE A 77 1.41 15.11 -2.78
C ILE A 77 1.81 13.70 -2.33
N LYS A 78 2.29 13.57 -1.08
CA LYS A 78 2.66 12.26 -0.50
C LYS A 78 1.49 11.28 -0.54
N PHE A 79 0.31 11.69 -0.10
CA PHE A 79 -0.87 10.81 -0.12
C PHE A 79 -1.34 10.53 -1.56
N GLY A 80 -1.28 11.52 -2.45
CA GLY A 80 -1.57 11.33 -3.87
C GLY A 80 -0.66 10.31 -4.55
N CYS A 81 0.65 10.34 -4.29
CA CYS A 81 1.58 9.30 -4.77
C CYS A 81 1.24 7.91 -4.22
N ILE A 82 0.87 7.80 -2.95
CA ILE A 82 0.47 6.51 -2.36
C ILE A 82 -0.78 5.97 -3.06
N ASP A 83 -1.76 6.82 -3.34
CA ASP A 83 -2.99 6.43 -4.02
C ASP A 83 -2.73 6.04 -5.48
N LEU A 84 -1.86 6.76 -6.20
CA LEU A 84 -1.41 6.37 -7.54
C LEU A 84 -0.72 5.02 -7.55
N ALA A 85 0.22 4.78 -6.63
CA ALA A 85 0.92 3.50 -6.52
C ALA A 85 -0.06 2.35 -6.26
N ARG A 86 -1.05 2.56 -5.37
CA ARG A 86 -2.11 1.57 -5.10
C ARG A 86 -2.97 1.29 -6.32
N LYS A 87 -3.36 2.33 -7.07
CA LYS A 87 -4.14 2.18 -8.31
C LYS A 87 -3.37 1.38 -9.36
N ARG A 88 -2.07 1.63 -9.51
CA ARG A 88 -1.19 0.87 -10.42
C ARG A 88 -1.12 -0.60 -10.02
N THR A 89 -0.82 -0.91 -8.76
CA THR A 89 -0.79 -2.30 -8.28
C THR A 89 -2.13 -3.01 -8.49
N LEU A 90 -3.26 -2.32 -8.27
CA LEU A 90 -4.58 -2.90 -8.52
C LEU A 90 -4.81 -3.19 -10.01
N ARG A 91 -4.33 -2.32 -10.90
CA ARG A 91 -4.42 -2.50 -12.35
C ARG A 91 -3.54 -3.67 -12.79
N ASP A 92 -2.27 -3.68 -12.40
CA ASP A 92 -1.30 -4.72 -12.78
C ASP A 92 -1.78 -6.12 -12.31
N ASN A 93 -2.41 -6.21 -11.13
CA ASN A 93 -3.00 -7.46 -10.63
C ASN A 93 -4.26 -7.90 -11.39
N ARG A 94 -4.90 -7.00 -12.14
CA ARG A 94 -6.10 -7.31 -12.96
C ARG A 94 -5.75 -7.59 -14.43
N THR A 95 -4.64 -7.04 -14.92
CA THR A 95 -4.12 -7.25 -16.28
C THR A 95 -2.88 -8.13 -16.27
N THR A 96 -2.87 -9.24 -15.53
CA THR A 96 -1.84 -10.28 -15.74
C THR A 96 -2.08 -10.89 -17.11
N GLU A 97 -1.54 -10.24 -18.14
CA GLU A 97 -1.48 -10.72 -19.51
C GLU A 97 -0.63 -11.99 -19.51
N VAL A 98 -1.30 -13.13 -19.69
CA VAL A 98 -0.61 -14.37 -20.02
C VAL A 98 -0.27 -14.28 -21.50
N MET A 99 0.96 -13.89 -21.82
CA MET A 99 1.47 -14.03 -23.20
C MET A 99 1.64 -15.52 -23.48
N TYR A 100 0.73 -16.08 -24.27
CA TYR A 100 0.98 -17.36 -24.94
C TYR A 100 1.75 -17.05 -26.23
N GLU A 101 3.00 -17.51 -26.31
CA GLU A 101 3.70 -17.61 -27.58
C GLU A 101 3.11 -18.82 -28.32
N ASP A 102 2.21 -18.57 -29.28
CA ASP A 102 1.86 -19.58 -30.29
C ASP A 102 2.94 -19.58 -31.38
N ASP A 103 3.37 -20.79 -31.75
CA ASP A 103 4.55 -21.14 -32.55
C ASP A 103 4.53 -20.68 -34.03
N ASP A 104 3.57 -19.83 -34.44
CA ASP A 104 3.31 -19.47 -35.85
C ASP A 104 3.46 -17.97 -36.20
N GLY A 105 3.97 -17.14 -35.29
CA GLY A 105 4.49 -15.80 -35.64
C GLY A 105 3.48 -14.78 -36.17
N ILE A 106 2.17 -14.94 -35.91
CA ILE A 106 1.14 -13.95 -36.24
C ILE A 106 0.52 -13.42 -34.94
N LEU A 107 0.88 -12.19 -34.59
CA LEU A 107 0.33 -11.45 -33.45
C LEU A 107 -1.11 -11.01 -33.77
N ASN A 108 -2.09 -11.78 -33.31
CA ASN A 108 -3.50 -11.35 -33.29
C ASN A 108 -3.84 -10.88 -31.88
N GLU A 109 -4.01 -9.56 -31.70
CA GLU A 109 -4.61 -8.99 -30.49
C GLU A 109 -6.10 -9.37 -30.44
N VAL A 110 -6.42 -10.49 -29.79
CA VAL A 110 -7.80 -10.86 -29.46
C VAL A 110 -8.06 -10.42 -28.02
N TYR A 111 -8.83 -9.33 -27.87
CA TYR A 111 -9.39 -8.94 -26.57
C TYR A 111 -10.53 -9.89 -26.19
N GLU A 112 -10.21 -11.01 -25.54
CA GLU A 112 -11.22 -11.87 -24.94
C GLU A 112 -11.51 -11.38 -23.53
N ILE A 113 -12.70 -10.77 -23.34
CA ILE A 113 -13.22 -10.47 -22.01
C ILE A 113 -13.65 -11.80 -21.41
N ILE A 114 -12.76 -12.44 -20.66
CA ILE A 114 -13.12 -13.60 -19.85
C ILE A 114 -13.88 -13.06 -18.63
N GLU A 115 -15.20 -12.99 -18.72
CA GLU A 115 -16.05 -13.07 -17.53
C GLU A 115 -15.80 -14.46 -16.94
N VAL A 116 -14.89 -14.55 -15.98
CA VAL A 116 -14.59 -15.79 -15.26
C VAL A 116 -15.85 -16.20 -14.51
N ALA A 117 -16.61 -17.11 -15.12
CA ALA A 117 -17.64 -17.85 -14.42
C ALA A 117 -16.98 -18.59 -13.23
N PRO A 118 -17.61 -18.62 -12.04
CA PRO A 118 -17.01 -19.24 -10.86
C PRO A 118 -16.92 -20.75 -11.08
N THR A 119 -15.77 -21.24 -11.51
CA THR A 119 -15.47 -22.66 -11.59
C THR A 119 -15.08 -23.17 -10.20
N THR A 120 -15.55 -24.38 -9.89
CA THR A 120 -15.35 -25.13 -8.64
C THR A 120 -13.88 -25.37 -8.25
N GLU A 121 -12.92 -25.09 -9.15
CA GLU A 121 -11.47 -25.21 -8.90
C GLU A 121 -10.94 -24.17 -7.91
N ASP A 122 -11.58 -23.01 -7.85
CA ASP A 122 -11.13 -21.89 -7.02
C ASP A 122 -11.29 -22.19 -5.51
N ASP A 123 -12.24 -23.06 -5.16
CA ASP A 123 -12.46 -23.53 -3.79
C ASP A 123 -11.50 -24.66 -3.39
N GLU A 124 -11.08 -25.52 -4.33
CA GLU A 124 -10.08 -26.56 -4.09
C GLU A 124 -8.69 -25.94 -3.85
N ILE A 125 -8.31 -24.95 -4.67
CA ILE A 125 -7.05 -24.21 -4.50
C ILE A 125 -7.04 -23.41 -3.19
N LYS A 126 -8.16 -22.78 -2.80
CA LYS A 126 -8.31 -22.14 -1.49
C LYS A 126 -8.23 -23.15 -0.33
N GLY A 127 -8.76 -24.36 -0.51
CA GLY A 127 -8.70 -25.46 0.46
C GLY A 127 -7.27 -25.94 0.70
N ILE A 128 -6.50 -26.14 -0.37
CA ILE A 128 -5.08 -26.54 -0.33
C ILE A 128 -4.25 -25.45 0.36
N LYS A 129 -4.40 -24.18 -0.04
CA LYS A 129 -3.68 -23.05 0.59
C LYS A 129 -3.97 -22.90 2.08
N LYS A 130 -5.24 -23.08 2.51
CA LYS A 130 -5.60 -23.08 3.94
C LYS A 130 -4.97 -24.23 4.71
N ARG A 131 -4.84 -25.40 4.09
CA ARG A 131 -4.18 -26.56 4.70
C ARG A 131 -2.69 -26.31 4.89
N ASP A 132 -2.03 -25.73 3.90
CA ASP A 132 -0.59 -25.44 3.94
C ASP A 132 -0.28 -24.33 4.95
N GLN A 133 -1.12 -23.29 5.03
CA GLN A 133 -1.04 -22.27 6.10
C GLN A 133 -1.13 -22.88 7.50
N ARG A 134 -2.04 -23.83 7.71
CA ARG A 134 -2.19 -24.52 9.01
C ARG A 134 -0.97 -25.37 9.33
N GLN A 135 -0.39 -26.06 8.34
CA GLN A 135 0.83 -26.85 8.53
C GLN A 135 2.02 -25.96 8.89
N LEU A 136 2.19 -24.84 8.20
CA LEU A 136 3.21 -23.84 8.51
C LEU A 136 3.06 -23.30 9.94
N VAL A 137 1.86 -22.86 10.32
CA VAL A 137 1.59 -22.37 11.68
C VAL A 137 1.89 -23.44 12.73
N THR A 138 1.50 -24.69 12.46
CA THR A 138 1.76 -25.82 13.37
C THR A 138 3.26 -26.06 13.56
N PHE A 139 4.04 -26.02 12.47
CA PHE A 139 5.50 -26.17 12.53
C PHE A 139 6.20 -25.03 13.27
N LEU A 140 5.78 -23.79 13.03
CA LEU A 140 6.34 -22.62 13.71
C LEU A 140 6.05 -22.68 15.21
N LEU A 141 4.87 -23.19 15.60
CA LEU A 141 4.49 -23.36 17.00
C LEU A 141 5.19 -24.56 17.67
N SER A 142 5.44 -25.67 16.95
CA SER A 142 6.12 -26.84 17.53
C SER A 142 7.58 -26.59 17.92
N ASN A 143 8.22 -25.60 17.28
CA ASN A 143 9.59 -25.18 17.58
C ASN A 143 9.66 -23.97 18.52
N ALA A 144 8.50 -23.48 19.01
CA ALA A 144 8.42 -22.32 19.87
C ALA A 144 8.61 -22.70 21.34
N ASN A 145 9.20 -21.79 22.12
CA ASN A 145 9.19 -21.92 23.58
C ASN A 145 7.77 -21.67 24.14
N GLU A 146 7.49 -22.23 25.31
CA GLU A 146 6.16 -22.19 25.96
C GLU A 146 5.59 -20.77 26.09
N LEU A 147 6.46 -19.79 26.41
CA LEU A 147 6.09 -18.38 26.51
C LEU A 147 5.68 -17.77 25.17
N THR A 148 6.30 -18.18 24.07
CA THR A 148 5.96 -17.72 22.72
C THR A 148 4.68 -18.39 22.24
N LEU A 149 4.49 -19.68 22.53
CA LEU A 149 3.25 -20.41 22.22
C LEU A 149 2.05 -19.80 22.96
N THR A 150 2.23 -19.47 24.24
CA THR A 150 1.21 -18.78 25.05
C THR A 150 0.88 -17.40 24.49
N SER A 151 1.91 -16.65 24.05
CA SER A 151 1.74 -15.32 23.46
C SER A 151 1.04 -15.36 22.10
N ALA A 152 1.35 -16.37 21.27
CA ALA A 152 0.71 -16.58 19.98
C ALA A 152 -0.75 -17.02 20.14
N SER A 153 -1.03 -17.94 21.06
CA SER A 153 -2.40 -18.43 21.33
C SER A 153 -3.30 -17.30 21.83
N ALA A 154 -2.84 -16.50 22.80
CA ALA A 154 -3.58 -15.35 23.30
C ALA A 154 -3.80 -14.27 22.21
N PHE A 155 -2.87 -14.13 21.25
CA PHE A 155 -3.05 -13.24 20.12
C PHE A 155 -4.09 -13.76 19.12
N ILE A 156 -4.08 -15.07 18.81
CA ILE A 156 -5.07 -15.72 17.93
C ILE A 156 -6.49 -15.56 18.49
N GLU A 157 -6.66 -15.67 19.81
CA GLU A 157 -7.97 -15.53 20.46
C GLU A 157 -8.49 -14.08 20.49
N THR A 158 -7.60 -13.10 20.61
CA THR A 158 -8.00 -11.71 20.88
C THR A 158 -7.85 -10.77 19.70
N ASP A 159 -7.15 -11.21 18.66
CA ASP A 159 -6.76 -10.44 17.47
C ASP A 159 -6.12 -9.07 17.80
N SER A 160 -5.45 -8.98 18.96
CA SER A 160 -4.87 -7.72 19.43
C SER A 160 -3.74 -7.95 20.42
N TYR A 161 -2.55 -7.43 20.09
CA TYR A 161 -1.37 -7.51 20.96
C TYR A 161 -1.63 -6.96 22.37
N ARG A 162 -2.43 -5.90 22.49
CA ARG A 162 -2.73 -5.26 23.78
C ARG A 162 -3.68 -6.11 24.63
N LYS A 163 -4.68 -6.75 24.02
CA LYS A 163 -5.61 -7.66 24.71
C LYS A 163 -4.91 -8.96 25.10
N ALA A 164 -4.14 -9.55 24.20
CA ALA A 164 -3.31 -10.72 24.46
C ALA A 164 -2.33 -10.47 25.62
N ALA A 165 -1.66 -9.31 25.63
CA ALA A 165 -0.76 -8.91 26.71
C ALA A 165 -1.46 -8.80 28.07
N LYS A 166 -2.67 -8.25 28.10
CA LYS A 166 -3.50 -8.16 29.31
C LYS A 166 -3.93 -9.55 29.81
N GLN A 167 -4.25 -10.47 28.90
CA GLN A 167 -4.68 -11.84 29.21
C GLN A 167 -3.56 -12.66 29.86
N ILE A 168 -2.32 -12.50 29.39
CA ILE A 168 -1.16 -13.29 29.87
C ILE A 168 -0.28 -12.54 30.88
N GLY A 169 -0.69 -11.34 31.32
CA GLY A 169 0.01 -10.55 32.32
C GLY A 169 1.38 -10.01 31.87
N THR A 170 1.50 -9.56 30.62
CA THR A 170 2.77 -9.01 30.08
C THR A 170 2.57 -7.71 29.30
N THR A 171 3.62 -7.19 28.66
CA THR A 171 3.53 -6.01 27.80
C THR A 171 3.24 -6.37 26.34
N ASP A 172 2.54 -5.50 25.62
CA ASP A 172 2.27 -5.62 24.19
C ASP A 172 3.55 -5.75 23.36
N LYS A 173 4.61 -5.02 23.75
CA LYS A 173 5.96 -5.14 23.16
C LYS A 173 6.52 -6.55 23.31
N THR A 174 6.35 -7.16 24.48
CA THR A 174 6.81 -8.53 24.75
C THR A 174 6.06 -9.55 23.88
N VAL A 175 4.73 -9.44 23.80
CA VAL A 175 3.91 -10.30 22.94
C VAL A 175 4.35 -10.17 21.48
N LYS A 176 4.45 -8.93 20.98
CA LYS A 176 4.88 -8.65 19.60
C LYS A 176 6.28 -9.19 19.31
N SER A 177 7.22 -9.04 20.25
CA SER A 177 8.57 -9.56 20.07
C SER A 177 8.63 -11.08 20.05
N ARG A 178 7.83 -11.76 20.88
CA ARG A 178 7.75 -13.22 20.91
C ARG A 178 7.15 -13.77 19.63
N ILE A 179 6.04 -13.20 19.17
CA ILE A 179 5.40 -13.59 17.90
C ILE A 179 6.36 -13.34 16.72
N ARG A 180 7.07 -12.21 16.70
CA ARG A 180 8.08 -11.94 15.67
C ARG A 180 9.23 -12.95 15.69
N ASN A 181 9.60 -13.50 16.86
CA ASN A 181 10.65 -14.52 16.90
C ASN A 181 10.20 -15.83 16.24
N LEU A 182 8.89 -16.12 16.13
CA LEU A 182 8.41 -17.28 15.37
C LEU A 182 8.82 -17.20 13.90
N SER A 183 8.76 -16.00 13.30
CA SER A 183 9.14 -15.83 11.89
C SER A 183 10.62 -16.05 11.63
N LYS A 184 11.49 -16.13 12.65
CA LYS A 184 12.91 -16.46 12.48
C LYS A 184 13.13 -17.94 12.19
N HIS A 185 12.17 -18.79 12.55
CA HIS A 185 12.20 -20.23 12.26
C HIS A 185 11.54 -20.55 10.91
N TYR A 186 11.15 -19.52 10.16
CA TYR A 186 10.66 -19.69 8.81
C TYR A 186 11.82 -19.99 7.86
N ASP A 187 11.67 -21.06 7.08
CA ASP A 187 12.60 -21.44 6.03
C ASP A 187 11.88 -21.49 4.68
N GLU A 188 12.24 -20.54 3.80
CA GLU A 188 11.66 -20.40 2.46
C GLU A 188 11.99 -21.59 1.55
N SER A 189 13.05 -22.35 1.84
CA SER A 189 13.40 -23.57 1.09
C SER A 189 12.47 -24.75 1.38
N ILE A 190 11.87 -24.78 2.57
CA ILE A 190 10.97 -25.86 3.02
C ILE A 190 9.51 -25.49 2.76
N TYR A 191 9.15 -24.23 2.99
CA TYR A 191 7.75 -23.77 2.98
C TYR A 191 7.38 -22.90 1.77
N GLY A 192 8.29 -22.74 0.80
CA GLY A 192 8.07 -21.85 -0.35
C GLY A 192 8.10 -20.38 0.05
N SER A 193 7.69 -19.48 -0.85
CA SER A 193 7.72 -18.06 -0.52
C SER A 193 6.55 -17.68 0.38
N TYR A 194 6.81 -16.85 1.39
CA TYR A 194 5.74 -16.44 2.29
C TYR A 194 4.65 -15.63 1.55
N TYR A 195 5.01 -14.99 0.43
CA TYR A 195 4.08 -14.26 -0.44
C TYR A 195 2.99 -15.16 -1.03
N ASP A 196 3.29 -16.44 -1.25
CA ASP A 196 2.36 -17.40 -1.84
C ASP A 196 1.12 -17.58 -0.94
N TYR A 197 1.29 -17.40 0.36
CA TYR A 197 0.23 -17.49 1.36
C TYR A 197 -0.63 -16.23 1.50
N PHE A 198 -0.20 -15.07 0.97
CA PHE A 198 -0.92 -13.79 1.03
C PHE A 198 -1.72 -13.48 -0.24
N THR A 199 -1.71 -14.37 -1.23
CA THR A 199 -2.43 -14.20 -2.51
C THR A 199 -3.93 -14.53 -2.46
N ALA A 200 -4.43 -15.07 -1.34
CA ALA A 200 -5.87 -15.27 -1.17
C ALA A 200 -6.54 -13.93 -0.80
N PRO A 201 -7.56 -13.46 -1.54
CA PRO A 201 -8.32 -12.27 -1.15
C PRO A 201 -8.91 -12.49 0.24
N THR A 202 -8.48 -11.70 1.23
CA THR A 202 -9.16 -11.66 2.52
C THR A 202 -10.53 -11.04 2.29
N VAL A 203 -11.56 -11.88 2.18
CA VAL A 203 -12.95 -11.45 2.20
C VAL A 203 -13.19 -10.82 3.58
N HIS A 204 -13.22 -9.50 3.64
CA HIS A 204 -13.73 -8.79 4.80
C HIS A 204 -15.24 -9.01 4.84
N VAL A 205 -15.67 -10.00 5.63
CA VAL A 205 -17.06 -10.12 6.05
C VAL A 205 -17.26 -9.05 7.12
N GLY A 206 -18.00 -8.00 6.76
CA GLY A 206 -18.49 -7.00 7.70
C GLY A 206 -19.61 -7.54 8.59
#